data_AF-A0A5R8VKY6-F1
#
_entry.id   AF-A0A5R8VKY6-F1
#
_cell.length_a   1.000
_cell.length_b   1.000
_cell.length_c   1.000
_cell.angle_alpha   90.00
_cell.angle_beta   90.00
_cell.angle_gamma   90.00
#
_symmetry.space_group_name_H-M   'P 1'
#
loop_
_entity.id
_entity.type
_entity.pdbx_description
1 polymer ?
#
loop_
_entity_poly.entity_id
_entity_poly.type
_entity_poly.pdbx_seq_one_letter_code
_entity_poly.pdbx_strand_id
1 'polypeptide(L)'
;MAIPSVPAGSDHPAPAEASPRFPELYAPGMPFASPELQSLAADGLLQRFHHRGYTLPGSPASPQLRARAAAGTIPASVRQRVVAGRLTAAWIYGCAGEPDRLALLVDAKRRVSSLRNTRGCTLHEVRLGPFDVVSIGGMMVSSPLRTALDIALHVDAERAIPALENLLARPEKDVRLRLLVLAVEATPRVPHKKAALEKLAALAPALVTGGPVDVEHSVDPADGTQDVAEVLGVTHLKSEL
;
A
#
# COMPACT_ATOMS: atom_id res chain seq x y z
N MET A 1 -30.23 30.83 56.79
CA MET A 1 -30.29 31.43 55.44
C MET A 1 -28.91 31.97 55.11
N ALA A 2 -28.39 31.63 53.93
CA ALA A 2 -27.14 32.09 53.27
C ALA A 2 -25.77 31.53 53.75
N ILE A 3 -25.10 30.92 52.76
CA ILE A 3 -23.74 30.37 52.66
C ILE A 3 -22.80 31.50 52.18
N PRO A 4 -21.47 31.44 52.39
CA PRO A 4 -20.53 32.02 51.44
C PRO A 4 -19.76 30.90 50.71
N SER A 5 -20.01 30.81 49.40
CA SER A 5 -19.31 29.92 48.47
C SER A 5 -17.92 30.45 48.15
N VAL A 6 -16.96 29.53 48.11
CA VAL A 6 -15.58 29.71 47.61
C VAL A 6 -15.61 29.93 46.09
N PRO A 7 -14.83 30.87 45.51
CA PRO A 7 -14.71 30.96 44.06
C PRO A 7 -13.79 29.86 43.54
N ALA A 8 -14.30 29.06 42.61
CA ALA A 8 -13.54 28.06 41.87
C ALA A 8 -12.51 28.76 40.97
N GLY A 9 -11.23 28.43 41.16
CA GLY A 9 -10.16 28.76 40.23
C GLY A 9 -10.44 28.08 38.89
N SER A 10 -10.59 28.88 37.85
CA SER A 10 -10.62 28.42 36.47
C SER A 10 -9.20 28.09 36.02
N ASP A 11 -8.75 26.85 36.25
CA ASP A 11 -7.61 26.29 35.53
C ASP A 11 -8.02 26.08 34.08
N HIS A 12 -7.80 27.10 33.25
CA HIS A 12 -7.69 26.90 31.81
C HIS A 12 -6.32 26.29 31.54
N PRO A 13 -6.21 25.05 31.02
CA PRO A 13 -4.94 24.57 30.53
C PRO A 13 -4.51 25.49 29.39
N ALA A 14 -3.36 26.15 29.57
CA ALA A 14 -2.73 26.93 28.51
C ALA A 14 -2.62 26.06 27.25
N PRO A 15 -2.89 26.60 26.05
CA PRO A 15 -2.72 25.84 24.82
C PRO A 15 -1.25 25.41 24.75
N ALA A 16 -1.02 24.10 24.84
CA ALA A 16 0.29 23.51 24.62
C ALA A 16 0.86 24.12 23.34
N GLU A 17 1.97 24.84 23.46
CA GLU A 17 2.65 25.46 22.33
C GLU A 17 2.83 24.39 21.25
N ALA A 18 2.06 24.51 20.18
CA ALA A 18 2.07 23.53 19.11
C ALA A 18 3.47 23.55 18.51
N SER A 19 4.28 22.54 18.84
CA SER A 19 5.62 22.40 18.28
C SER A 19 5.50 22.56 16.77
N PRO A 20 6.39 23.34 16.13
CA PRO A 20 6.30 23.59 14.71
C PRO A 20 6.19 22.26 13.96
N ARG A 21 5.04 22.04 13.32
CA ARG A 21 4.76 20.82 12.56
C ARG A 21 5.51 20.91 11.25
N PHE A 22 6.74 20.43 11.26
CA PHE A 22 7.55 20.30 10.06
C PHE A 22 6.95 19.25 9.11
N PRO A 23 6.98 19.49 7.78
CA PRO A 23 6.66 18.45 6.82
C PRO A 23 7.57 17.25 6.99
N GLU A 24 7.01 16.04 6.94
CA GLU A 24 7.80 14.80 6.97
C GLU A 24 8.67 14.64 5.71
N LEU A 25 8.31 15.32 4.60
CA LEU A 25 9.02 15.30 3.33
C LEU A 25 9.13 16.72 2.76
N TYR A 26 10.35 17.13 2.47
CA TYR A 26 10.68 18.35 1.75
C TYR A 26 11.00 18.03 0.29
N ALA A 27 10.56 18.89 -0.62
CA ALA A 27 10.84 18.78 -2.04
C ALA A 27 11.12 20.18 -2.62
N PRO A 28 11.91 20.29 -3.71
CA PRO A 28 12.19 21.57 -4.34
C PRO A 28 10.92 22.33 -4.70
N GLY A 29 10.89 23.61 -4.34
CA GLY A 29 9.74 24.48 -4.54
C GLY A 29 9.53 25.36 -3.32
N MET A 30 8.32 25.35 -2.77
CA MET A 30 8.03 26.01 -1.50
C MET A 30 8.06 24.99 -0.35
N PRO A 31 8.69 25.31 0.80
CA PRO A 31 9.32 26.59 1.13
C PRO A 31 10.77 26.75 0.62
N PHE A 32 11.41 25.68 0.15
CA PHE A 32 12.84 25.70 -0.21
C PHE A 32 13.10 25.31 -1.67
N ALA A 33 13.94 26.09 -2.35
CA ALA A 33 14.45 25.77 -3.67
C ALA A 33 15.43 24.58 -3.64
N SER A 34 15.72 24.00 -4.81
CA SER A 34 16.63 22.84 -4.90
C SER A 34 18.03 23.09 -4.31
N PRO A 35 18.69 24.25 -4.52
CA PRO A 35 20.01 24.50 -3.95
C PRO A 35 19.97 24.66 -2.42
N GLU A 36 18.89 25.22 -1.87
CA GLU A 36 18.71 25.37 -0.42
C GLU A 36 18.57 24.00 0.25
N LEU A 37 17.77 23.10 -0.32
CA LEU A 37 17.64 21.73 0.18
C LEU A 37 18.97 20.97 0.11
N GLN A 38 19.78 21.20 -0.93
CA GLN A 38 21.12 20.62 -1.02
C GLN A 38 22.06 21.17 0.06
N SER A 39 21.97 22.47 0.34
CA SER A 39 22.76 23.12 1.40
C SER A 39 22.37 22.58 2.78
N LEU A 40 21.07 22.55 3.08
CA LEU A 40 20.53 21.96 4.32
C LEU A 40 20.92 20.48 4.48
N ALA A 41 21.01 19.74 3.37
CA ALA A 41 21.47 18.36 3.40
C ALA A 41 22.99 18.24 3.62
N ALA A 42 23.79 19.13 3.02
CA ALA A 42 25.23 19.21 3.25
C ALA A 42 25.57 19.59 4.69
N ASP A 43 24.75 20.45 5.31
CA ASP A 43 24.84 20.82 6.72
C ASP A 43 24.32 19.72 7.68
N GLY A 44 23.81 18.61 7.14
CA GLY A 44 23.29 17.48 7.91
C GLY A 44 21.92 17.72 8.56
N LEU A 45 21.26 18.85 8.28
CA LEU A 45 19.92 19.18 8.77
C LEU A 45 18.83 18.37 8.05
N LEU A 46 19.09 17.97 6.81
CA LEU A 46 18.24 17.11 6.01
C LEU A 46 19.03 15.91 5.48
N GLN A 47 18.32 14.82 5.21
CA GLN A 47 18.85 13.66 4.53
C GLN A 47 18.08 13.42 3.23
N ARG A 48 18.79 13.06 2.17
CA ARG A 48 18.15 12.68 0.90
C ARG A 48 17.43 11.34 1.06
N PHE A 49 16.15 11.31 0.72
CA PHE A 49 15.30 10.12 0.85
C PHE A 49 15.10 9.38 -0.48
N HIS A 50 14.62 10.08 -1.51
CA HIS A 50 14.35 9.51 -2.84
C HIS A 50 14.32 10.59 -3.91
N HIS A 51 15.10 10.44 -4.99
CA HIS A 51 15.25 11.43 -6.08
C HIS A 51 15.44 12.87 -5.59
N ARG A 52 14.33 13.63 -5.46
CA ARG A 52 14.27 15.04 -5.05
C ARG A 52 13.65 15.26 -3.67
N GLY A 53 13.29 14.20 -2.96
CA GLY A 53 12.72 14.25 -1.61
C GLY A 53 13.80 14.23 -0.54
N TYR A 54 13.63 15.09 0.47
CA TYR A 54 14.50 15.22 1.64
C TYR A 54 13.67 15.05 2.91
N THR A 55 14.26 14.46 3.94
CA THR A 55 13.60 14.21 5.23
C THR A 55 14.50 14.70 6.35
N LEU A 56 13.96 14.86 7.55
CA LEU A 56 14.80 14.98 8.73
C LEU A 56 15.64 13.71 8.93
N PRO A 57 16.88 13.82 9.43
CA PRO A 57 17.68 12.67 9.83
C PRO A 57 16.92 11.79 10.85
N GLY A 58 17.01 10.47 10.68
CA GLY A 58 16.33 9.50 11.58
C GLY A 58 14.83 9.31 11.32
N SER A 59 14.22 10.04 10.38
CA SER A 59 12.82 9.82 10.00
C SER A 59 12.61 8.40 9.45
N PRO A 60 11.59 7.66 9.95
CA PRO A 60 11.32 6.31 9.46
C PRO A 60 10.80 6.36 8.02
N ALA A 61 11.29 5.43 7.19
CA ALA A 61 10.81 5.23 5.82
C ALA A 61 9.41 4.60 5.83
N SER A 62 8.37 5.37 6.15
CA SER A 62 6.99 4.90 6.20
C SER A 62 6.41 4.71 4.79
N PRO A 63 5.35 3.89 4.62
CA PRO A 63 4.63 3.80 3.36
C PRO A 63 4.07 5.15 2.89
N GLN A 64 3.58 5.97 3.82
CA GLN A 64 3.06 7.30 3.53
C GLN A 64 4.16 8.20 2.96
N LEU A 65 5.36 8.14 3.53
CA LEU A 65 6.51 8.91 3.09
C LEU A 65 6.99 8.48 1.70
N ARG A 66 7.12 7.17 1.45
CA ARG A 66 7.46 6.62 0.13
C ARG A 66 6.44 6.96 -0.93
N ALA A 67 5.15 6.89 -0.61
CA ALA A 67 4.08 7.25 -1.53
C ALA A 67 4.11 8.75 -1.87
N ARG A 68 4.37 9.64 -0.90
CA ARG A 68 4.56 11.08 -1.16
C ARG A 68 5.79 11.34 -2.04
N ALA A 69 6.89 10.63 -1.80
CA ALA A 69 8.10 10.75 -2.61
C ALA A 69 7.88 10.31 -4.06
N ALA A 70 7.16 9.19 -4.27
CA ALA A 70 6.73 8.75 -5.59
C ALA A 70 5.84 9.79 -6.28
N ALA A 71 4.83 10.31 -5.56
CA ALA A 71 3.90 11.32 -6.08
C ALA A 71 4.60 12.62 -6.50
N GLY A 72 5.66 13.03 -5.81
CA GLY A 72 6.47 14.20 -6.16
C GLY A 72 7.25 14.07 -7.48
N THR A 73 7.52 12.84 -7.92
CA THR A 73 8.16 12.55 -9.21
C THR A 73 7.17 12.60 -10.37
N ILE A 74 5.87 12.48 -10.08
CA ILE A 74 4.80 12.39 -11.07
C ILE A 74 4.17 13.79 -11.28
N PRO A 75 4.01 14.25 -12.54
CA PRO A 75 3.37 15.53 -12.81
C PRO A 75 1.95 15.61 -12.22
N ALA A 76 1.58 16.78 -11.69
CA ALA A 76 0.32 16.96 -10.98
C ALA A 76 -0.91 16.65 -11.86
N SER A 77 -0.86 16.97 -13.16
CA SER A 77 -1.94 16.73 -14.13
C SER A 77 -2.27 15.25 -14.34
N VAL A 78 -1.33 14.35 -14.02
CA VAL A 78 -1.45 12.92 -14.28
C VAL A 78 -1.57 12.09 -13.01
N ARG A 79 -1.16 12.65 -11.86
CA ARG A 79 -1.10 11.97 -10.56
C ARG A 79 -2.43 11.31 -10.14
N GLN A 80 -3.56 11.95 -10.42
CA GLN A 80 -4.89 11.42 -10.06
C GLN A 80 -5.39 10.31 -11.00
N ARG A 81 -4.68 10.05 -12.11
CA ARG A 81 -5.10 9.10 -13.16
C ARG A 81 -4.22 7.85 -13.21
N VAL A 82 -3.19 7.79 -12.36
CA VAL A 82 -2.22 6.70 -12.31
C VAL A 82 -2.22 6.07 -10.93
N VAL A 83 -1.88 4.80 -10.89
CA VAL A 83 -1.76 4.02 -9.65
C VAL A 83 -0.32 3.49 -9.57
N ALA A 84 0.38 3.68 -8.45
CA ALA A 84 1.65 2.98 -8.24
C ALA A 84 1.40 1.48 -8.20
N GLY A 85 2.13 0.71 -9.02
CA GLY A 85 1.98 -0.73 -9.08
C GLY A 85 3.31 -1.47 -9.11
N ARG A 86 3.24 -2.80 -9.13
CA ARG A 86 4.40 -3.70 -9.17
C ARG A 86 5.45 -3.33 -8.12
N LEU A 87 6.73 -3.25 -8.52
CA LEU A 87 7.84 -2.93 -7.63
C LEU A 87 7.75 -1.53 -7.02
N THR A 88 7.08 -0.56 -7.65
CA THR A 88 6.82 0.74 -7.01
C THR A 88 5.90 0.60 -5.80
N ALA A 89 4.81 -0.16 -5.96
CA ALA A 89 3.90 -0.42 -4.84
C ALA A 89 4.59 -1.26 -3.76
N ALA A 90 5.35 -2.29 -4.14
CA ALA A 90 6.13 -3.07 -3.17
C ALA A 90 7.16 -2.20 -2.43
N TRP A 91 7.85 -1.28 -3.11
CA TRP A 91 8.73 -0.32 -2.46
C TRP A 91 7.97 0.57 -1.49
N ILE A 92 6.82 1.14 -1.88
CA ILE A 92 5.95 1.92 -0.99
C ILE A 92 5.60 1.11 0.26
N TYR A 93 5.20 -0.15 0.09
CA TYR A 93 4.92 -1.07 1.19
C TYR A 93 6.15 -1.48 2.01
N GLY A 94 7.37 -1.12 1.60
CA GLY A 94 8.62 -1.49 2.28
C GLY A 94 9.02 -2.95 2.05
N CYS A 95 8.59 -3.54 0.94
CA CYS A 95 8.87 -4.93 0.56
C CYS A 95 9.91 -5.08 -0.54
N ALA A 96 10.21 -4.00 -1.26
CA ALA A 96 11.22 -4.00 -2.32
C ALA A 96 12.15 -2.81 -2.16
N GLY A 97 13.33 -2.90 -2.76
CA GLY A 97 14.24 -1.76 -2.91
C GLY A 97 13.65 -0.65 -3.77
N GLU A 98 14.26 0.53 -3.69
CA GLU A 98 13.88 1.68 -4.51
C GLU A 98 13.99 1.34 -6.01
N PRO A 99 12.95 1.58 -6.81
CA PRO A 99 12.97 1.29 -8.23
C PRO A 99 13.63 2.44 -9.03
N ASP A 100 14.46 2.11 -10.03
CA ASP A 100 15.07 3.11 -10.93
C ASP A 100 14.04 3.93 -11.72
N ARG A 101 12.89 3.31 -12.02
CA ARG A 101 11.75 3.92 -12.70
C ARG A 101 10.47 3.52 -12.00
N LEU A 102 9.59 4.49 -11.77
CA LEU A 102 8.29 4.23 -11.16
C LEU A 102 7.39 3.49 -12.15
N ALA A 103 7.09 2.22 -11.86
CA ALA A 103 6.02 1.48 -12.50
C ALA A 103 4.65 2.02 -12.07
N LEU A 104 3.90 2.53 -13.04
CA LEU A 104 2.57 3.11 -12.89
C LEU A 104 1.57 2.32 -13.72
N LEU A 105 0.40 2.08 -13.14
CA LEU A 105 -0.74 1.42 -13.74
C LEU A 105 -1.74 2.48 -14.19
N VAL A 106 -2.33 2.27 -15.36
CA VAL A 106 -3.42 3.07 -15.90
C VAL A 106 -4.60 2.14 -16.15
N ASP A 107 -5.77 2.49 -15.64
CA ASP A 107 -6.98 1.74 -15.95
C ASP A 107 -7.28 1.85 -17.46
N ALA A 108 -7.39 0.72 -18.13
CA ALA A 108 -7.74 0.61 -19.54
C ALA A 108 -9.03 1.38 -19.90
N LYS A 109 -9.97 1.52 -18.96
CA LYS A 109 -11.21 2.31 -19.16
C LYS A 109 -10.98 3.82 -19.19
N ARG A 110 -9.88 4.30 -18.61
CA ARG A 110 -9.57 5.74 -18.43
C ARG A 110 -8.31 6.14 -19.19
N ARG A 111 -8.06 5.49 -20.34
CA ARG A 111 -6.83 5.67 -21.12
C ARG A 111 -6.52 7.15 -21.38
N VAL A 112 -5.31 7.57 -21.02
CA VAL A 112 -4.85 8.96 -21.21
C VAL A 112 -3.65 8.96 -22.13
N SER A 113 -3.84 9.44 -23.36
CA SER A 113 -2.79 9.45 -24.40
C SER A 113 -1.57 10.33 -24.01
N SER A 114 -1.78 11.39 -23.21
CA SER A 114 -0.74 12.34 -22.81
C SER A 114 0.27 11.79 -21.79
N LEU A 115 0.07 10.58 -21.24
CA LEU A 115 0.91 10.02 -20.19
C LEU A 115 2.27 9.52 -20.67
N ARG A 116 2.39 9.15 -21.97
CA ARG A 116 3.54 8.42 -22.52
C ARG A 116 4.90 9.13 -22.37
N ASN A 117 4.92 10.43 -22.07
CA ASN A 117 6.14 11.22 -21.97
C ASN A 117 6.59 11.53 -20.52
N THR A 118 6.04 10.83 -19.52
CA THR A 118 6.43 11.02 -18.12
C THR A 118 7.81 10.40 -17.88
N ARG A 119 8.86 11.24 -17.89
CA ARG A 119 10.24 10.80 -17.65
C ARG A 119 10.37 10.11 -16.28
N GLY A 120 11.19 9.06 -16.22
CA GLY A 120 11.42 8.30 -14.99
C GLY A 120 10.27 7.37 -14.57
N CYS A 121 9.23 7.24 -15.38
CA CYS A 121 8.10 6.33 -15.11
C CYS A 121 7.91 5.33 -16.25
N THR A 122 7.43 4.12 -15.94
CA THR A 122 6.93 3.15 -16.91
C THR A 122 5.43 2.97 -16.73
N LEU A 123 4.68 3.05 -17.82
CA LEU A 123 3.21 3.03 -17.78
C LEU A 123 2.69 1.72 -18.33
N HIS A 124 1.74 1.12 -17.61
CA HIS A 124 1.15 -0.15 -17.96
C HIS A 124 -0.37 -0.05 -17.91
N GLU A 125 -1.00 -0.30 -19.06
CA GLU A 125 -2.45 -0.36 -19.16
C GLU A 125 -2.92 -1.71 -18.57
N VAL A 126 -3.79 -1.65 -17.55
CA VAL A 126 -4.33 -2.83 -16.87
C VAL A 126 -5.82 -2.61 -16.58
N ARG A 127 -6.54 -3.70 -16.26
CA ARG A 127 -7.89 -3.59 -15.71
C ARG A 127 -7.79 -3.59 -14.18
N LEU A 128 -8.26 -2.51 -13.56
CA LEU A 128 -8.32 -2.36 -12.11
C LEU A 128 -9.77 -2.59 -11.63
N GLY A 129 -9.91 -3.51 -10.68
CA GLY A 129 -11.15 -3.73 -9.93
C GLY A 129 -11.34 -2.70 -8.81
N PRO A 130 -12.53 -2.68 -8.18
CA PRO A 130 -12.84 -1.74 -7.09
C PRO A 130 -11.94 -1.91 -5.86
N PHE A 131 -11.40 -3.12 -5.63
CA PHE A 131 -10.52 -3.43 -4.49
C PHE A 131 -9.03 -3.49 -4.86
N ASP A 132 -8.69 -3.16 -6.12
CA ASP A 132 -7.31 -3.22 -6.61
C ASP A 132 -6.50 -2.00 -6.19
N VAL A 133 -7.12 -0.95 -5.63
CA VAL A 133 -6.50 0.34 -5.39
C VAL A 133 -6.81 0.86 -3.99
N VAL A 134 -5.78 1.37 -3.32
CA VAL A 134 -5.84 2.04 -2.02
C VAL A 134 -5.17 3.41 -2.11
N SER A 135 -5.51 4.32 -1.19
CA SER A 135 -4.86 5.64 -1.08
C SER A 135 -3.85 5.64 0.05
N ILE A 136 -2.58 5.93 -0.26
CA ILE A 136 -1.48 6.00 0.71
C ILE A 136 -0.72 7.31 0.47
N GLY A 137 -0.58 8.14 1.51
CA GLY A 137 0.17 9.39 1.40
C GLY A 137 -0.33 10.36 0.31
N GLY A 138 -1.61 10.27 -0.08
CA GLY A 138 -2.19 11.06 -1.17
C GLY A 138 -1.91 10.53 -2.58
N MET A 139 -1.31 9.35 -2.70
CA MET A 139 -1.09 8.64 -3.97
C MET A 139 -1.99 7.40 -4.04
N MET A 140 -2.52 7.11 -5.22
CA MET A 140 -3.19 5.84 -5.48
C MET A 140 -2.14 4.73 -5.66
N VAL A 141 -2.27 3.64 -4.92
CA VAL A 141 -1.35 2.50 -4.91
C VAL A 141 -2.15 1.22 -5.10
N SER A 142 -1.61 0.24 -5.83
CA SER A 142 -2.28 -1.06 -5.95
C SER A 142 -2.38 -1.72 -4.57
N SER A 143 -3.51 -2.36 -4.27
CA SER A 143 -3.70 -3.08 -3.01
C SER A 143 -2.60 -4.15 -2.83
N PRO A 144 -2.30 -4.59 -1.59
CA PRO A 144 -1.23 -5.55 -1.37
C PRO A 144 -1.38 -6.85 -2.18
N LEU A 145 -2.59 -7.42 -2.23
CA LEU A 145 -2.88 -8.61 -3.04
C LEU A 145 -2.67 -8.34 -4.54
N ARG A 146 -3.19 -7.19 -5.04
CA ARG A 146 -3.01 -6.80 -6.44
C ARG A 146 -1.54 -6.62 -6.80
N THR A 147 -0.77 -6.00 -5.90
CA THR A 147 0.67 -5.78 -6.05
C THR A 147 1.41 -7.10 -6.15
N ALA A 148 1.12 -8.05 -5.25
CA ALA A 148 1.72 -9.37 -5.27
C ALA A 148 1.40 -10.13 -6.57
N LEU A 149 0.14 -10.07 -7.02
CA LEU A 149 -0.29 -10.65 -8.29
C LEU A 149 0.48 -10.08 -9.48
N ASP A 150 0.55 -8.75 -9.59
CA ASP A 150 1.26 -8.10 -10.69
C ASP A 150 2.77 -8.37 -10.66
N ILE A 151 3.38 -8.51 -9.47
CA ILE A 151 4.79 -8.90 -9.33
C ILE A 151 5.02 -10.33 -9.80
N ALA A 152 4.19 -11.28 -9.36
CA ALA A 152 4.31 -12.68 -9.74
C ALA A 152 4.23 -12.85 -11.28
N LEU A 153 3.29 -12.14 -11.92
CA LEU A 153 3.03 -12.24 -13.36
C LEU A 153 4.03 -11.48 -14.24
N HIS A 154 4.54 -10.33 -13.80
CA HIS A 154 5.19 -9.38 -14.71
C HIS A 154 6.60 -8.94 -14.32
N VAL A 155 7.11 -9.38 -13.16
CA VAL A 155 8.48 -9.08 -12.72
C VAL A 155 9.32 -10.34 -12.85
N ASP A 156 10.59 -10.21 -13.23
CA ASP A 156 11.55 -11.31 -13.27
C ASP A 156 11.74 -11.98 -11.90
N ALA A 157 12.17 -13.24 -11.87
CA ALA A 157 12.22 -14.02 -10.63
C ALA A 157 13.20 -13.43 -9.60
N GLU A 158 14.34 -12.89 -10.05
CA GLU A 158 15.39 -12.32 -9.21
C GLU A 158 14.86 -11.17 -8.34
N ARG A 159 14.01 -10.30 -8.91
CA ARG A 159 13.39 -9.20 -8.18
C ARG A 159 12.04 -9.55 -7.56
N ALA A 160 11.30 -10.48 -8.17
CA ALA A 160 9.97 -10.85 -7.72
C ALA A 160 9.99 -11.65 -6.42
N ILE A 161 10.83 -12.67 -6.32
CA ILE A 161 10.89 -13.57 -5.16
C ILE A 161 11.13 -12.79 -3.85
N PRO A 162 12.20 -11.99 -3.70
CA PRO A 162 12.43 -11.26 -2.44
C PRO A 162 11.31 -10.25 -2.12
N ALA A 163 10.72 -9.62 -3.14
CA ALA A 163 9.60 -8.71 -2.94
C ALA A 163 8.34 -9.43 -2.44
N LEU A 164 8.07 -10.63 -2.97
CA LEU A 164 6.94 -11.47 -2.57
C LEU A 164 7.15 -12.06 -1.18
N GLU A 165 8.36 -12.55 -0.84
CA GLU A 165 8.71 -12.99 0.51
C GLU A 165 8.41 -11.90 1.54
N ASN A 166 8.91 -10.68 1.29
CA ASN A 166 8.69 -9.55 2.19
C ASN A 166 7.22 -9.09 2.27
N LEU A 167 6.42 -9.30 1.21
CA LEU A 167 4.98 -9.02 1.23
C LEU A 167 4.23 -10.06 2.08
N LEU A 168 4.58 -11.33 1.93
CA LEU A 168 3.95 -12.45 2.63
C LEU A 168 4.34 -12.54 4.10
N ALA A 169 5.54 -12.09 4.46
CA ALA A 169 6.04 -12.06 5.84
C ALA A 169 5.37 -10.99 6.73
N ARG A 170 4.44 -10.20 6.19
CA ARG A 170 3.82 -9.04 6.86
C ARG A 170 2.30 -9.23 6.98
N PRO A 171 1.81 -9.75 8.12
CA PRO A 171 0.40 -10.07 8.32
C PRO A 171 -0.54 -8.88 8.12
N GLU A 172 -0.08 -7.66 8.41
CA GLU A 172 -0.85 -6.42 8.29
C GLU A 172 -1.29 -6.08 6.85
N LYS A 173 -0.77 -6.82 5.86
CA LYS A 173 -1.10 -6.64 4.44
C LYS A 173 -2.15 -7.63 3.94
N ASP A 174 -2.54 -8.60 4.77
CA ASP A 174 -3.54 -9.64 4.48
C ASP A 174 -3.28 -10.40 3.16
N VAL A 175 -2.00 -10.59 2.80
CA VAL A 175 -1.61 -11.40 1.64
C VAL A 175 -1.12 -12.75 2.14
N ARG A 176 -1.91 -13.79 1.92
CA ARG A 176 -1.52 -15.19 2.20
C ARG A 176 -1.05 -15.85 0.91
N LEU A 177 -0.04 -16.72 0.99
CA LEU A 177 0.47 -17.44 -0.18
C LEU A 177 -0.65 -18.19 -0.92
N ARG A 178 -1.54 -18.85 -0.16
CA ARG A 178 -2.68 -19.57 -0.74
C ARG A 178 -3.63 -18.65 -1.52
N LEU A 179 -3.95 -17.47 -0.99
CA LEU A 179 -4.80 -16.49 -1.68
C LEU A 179 -4.13 -16.00 -2.97
N LEU A 180 -2.82 -15.78 -2.94
CA LEU A 180 -2.06 -15.35 -4.11
C LEU A 180 -2.01 -16.42 -5.21
N VAL A 181 -1.79 -17.69 -4.84
CA VAL A 181 -1.86 -18.81 -5.79
C VAL A 181 -3.24 -18.89 -6.45
N LEU A 182 -4.31 -18.85 -5.65
CA LEU A 182 -5.68 -18.86 -6.17
C LEU A 182 -5.97 -17.67 -7.10
N ALA A 183 -5.45 -16.48 -6.78
CA ALA A 183 -5.59 -15.30 -7.64
C ALA A 183 -4.87 -15.48 -8.99
N VAL A 184 -3.67 -16.05 -9.01
CA VAL A 184 -2.94 -16.38 -10.26
C VAL A 184 -3.71 -17.43 -11.06
N GLU A 185 -4.21 -18.47 -10.41
CA GLU A 185 -5.00 -19.54 -11.05
C GLU A 185 -6.31 -19.04 -11.64
N ALA A 186 -7.00 -18.14 -10.95
CA ALA A 186 -8.24 -17.51 -11.41
C ALA A 186 -8.02 -16.52 -12.57
N THR A 187 -6.78 -16.05 -12.79
CA THR A 187 -6.48 -15.11 -13.87
C THR A 187 -6.64 -15.79 -15.25
N PRO A 188 -7.55 -15.31 -16.12
CA PRO A 188 -7.80 -15.91 -17.43
C PRO A 188 -6.60 -15.73 -18.37
N ARG A 189 -6.23 -16.79 -19.12
CA ARG A 189 -5.18 -16.85 -20.16
C ARG A 189 -4.23 -15.64 -20.23
N VAL A 190 -3.38 -15.49 -19.23
CA VAL A 190 -2.30 -14.50 -19.21
C VAL A 190 -0.97 -15.16 -19.56
N PRO A 191 -0.07 -14.45 -20.28
CA PRO A 191 1.30 -14.89 -20.45
C PRO A 191 1.98 -15.02 -19.08
N HIS A 192 3.02 -15.86 -19.01
CA HIS A 192 3.84 -16.07 -17.81
C HIS A 192 3.13 -16.65 -16.58
N LYS A 193 1.88 -17.12 -16.70
CA LYS A 193 1.16 -17.78 -15.60
C LYS A 193 1.94 -18.94 -14.98
N LYS A 194 2.51 -19.81 -15.81
CA LYS A 194 3.35 -20.94 -15.35
C LYS A 194 4.56 -20.45 -14.55
N ALA A 195 5.30 -19.48 -15.09
CA ALA A 195 6.45 -18.89 -14.41
C ALA A 195 6.05 -18.17 -13.10
N ALA A 196 4.86 -17.58 -13.03
CA ALA A 196 4.35 -17.00 -11.80
C ALA A 196 4.11 -18.06 -10.72
N LEU A 197 3.47 -19.19 -11.08
CA LEU A 197 3.26 -20.31 -10.17
C LEU A 197 4.58 -20.95 -9.72
N GLU A 198 5.57 -21.06 -10.60
CA GLU A 198 6.92 -21.53 -10.26
C GLU A 198 7.61 -20.64 -9.22
N LYS A 199 7.51 -19.30 -9.37
CA LYS A 199 8.00 -18.36 -8.35
C LYS A 199 7.29 -18.58 -7.02
N LEU A 200 5.96 -18.72 -7.02
CA LEU A 200 5.18 -18.94 -5.79
C LEU A 200 5.50 -20.28 -5.12
N ALA A 201 5.76 -21.33 -5.90
CA ALA A 201 6.17 -22.62 -5.37
C ALA A 201 7.53 -22.54 -4.67
N ALA A 202 8.47 -21.74 -5.20
CA ALA A 202 9.77 -21.50 -4.57
C ALA A 202 9.66 -20.78 -3.21
N LEU A 203 8.57 -20.05 -2.96
CA LEU A 203 8.32 -19.36 -1.68
C LEU A 203 7.78 -20.31 -0.59
N ALA A 204 7.17 -21.44 -0.97
CA ALA A 204 6.52 -22.32 0.01
C ALA A 204 7.51 -22.88 1.06
N PRO A 205 8.71 -23.35 0.70
CA PRO A 205 9.70 -23.78 1.69
C PRO A 205 10.16 -22.65 2.64
N ALA A 206 10.31 -21.43 2.12
CA ALA A 206 10.79 -20.28 2.88
C ALA A 206 9.79 -19.77 3.92
N LEU A 207 8.49 -20.01 3.71
CA LEU A 207 7.42 -19.60 4.63
C LEU A 207 7.09 -20.66 5.69
N VAL A 208 7.45 -21.92 5.46
CA VAL A 208 7.26 -23.01 6.43
C VAL A 208 8.30 -22.97 7.56
N THR A 209 9.44 -22.28 7.37
CA THR A 209 10.45 -22.09 8.43
C THR A 209 10.04 -21.15 9.58
N GLY A 210 8.83 -20.59 9.55
CA GLY A 210 8.27 -19.74 10.60
C GLY A 210 7.25 -20.44 11.51
N GLY A 211 7.67 -21.49 12.25
CA GLY A 211 6.96 -22.06 13.41
C GLY A 211 5.60 -22.75 13.14
N PRO A 212 5.18 -23.71 13.99
CA PRO A 212 3.86 -24.33 13.88
C PRO A 212 2.78 -23.28 14.14
N VAL A 213 1.85 -23.14 13.20
CA VAL A 213 0.58 -22.44 13.43
C VAL A 213 -0.25 -23.29 14.39
N ASP A 214 -0.37 -22.85 15.65
CA ASP A 214 -1.37 -23.40 16.57
C ASP A 214 -2.76 -23.06 16.02
N VAL A 215 -3.39 -24.07 15.41
CA VAL A 215 -4.80 -24.01 15.05
C VAL A 215 -5.57 -24.32 16.33
N GLU A 216 -5.83 -23.31 17.17
CA GLU A 216 -6.58 -23.52 18.43
C GLU A 216 -8.02 -24.00 18.18
N HIS A 217 -8.60 -23.74 17.01
CA HIS A 217 -9.97 -24.16 16.71
C HIS A 217 -10.08 -24.64 15.26
N SER A 218 -9.89 -25.94 15.05
CA SER A 218 -10.29 -26.60 13.80
C SER A 218 -11.81 -26.56 13.71
N VAL A 219 -12.34 -25.85 12.70
CA VAL A 219 -13.78 -25.86 12.43
C VAL A 219 -14.13 -27.23 11.84
N ASP A 220 -15.00 -27.98 12.53
CA ASP A 220 -15.54 -29.24 12.04
C ASP A 220 -16.50 -28.95 10.86
N PRO A 221 -16.26 -29.50 9.65
CA PRO A 221 -17.15 -29.30 8.50
C PRO A 221 -18.55 -29.91 8.69
N ALA A 222 -18.81 -30.66 9.77
CA ALA A 222 -20.13 -31.22 10.07
C ALA A 222 -21.14 -30.22 10.67
N ASP A 223 -20.72 -29.03 11.11
CA ASP A 223 -21.58 -28.11 11.90
C ASP A 223 -22.17 -26.92 11.11
N GLY A 224 -22.03 -26.91 9.78
CA GLY A 224 -22.28 -25.73 8.94
C GLY A 224 -23.68 -25.57 8.33
N THR A 225 -24.64 -26.48 8.56
CA THR A 225 -25.89 -26.49 7.77
C THR A 225 -27.18 -26.17 8.51
N GLN A 226 -27.15 -25.75 9.78
CA GLN A 226 -28.40 -25.50 10.53
C GLN A 226 -28.74 -24.04 10.86
N ASP A 227 -27.85 -23.05 10.68
CA ASP A 227 -28.11 -21.66 11.12
C ASP A 227 -28.05 -20.57 10.03
N VAL A 228 -28.44 -20.89 8.79
CA VAL A 228 -28.48 -19.88 7.69
C VAL A 228 -29.86 -19.22 7.52
N ALA A 229 -30.87 -19.61 8.31
CA ALA A 229 -32.24 -19.14 8.09
C ALA A 229 -32.68 -17.91 8.92
N GLU A 230 -31.92 -17.42 9.90
CA GLU A 230 -32.45 -16.42 10.85
C GLU A 230 -31.90 -14.98 10.77
N VAL A 231 -31.09 -14.63 9.77
CA VAL A 231 -30.52 -13.26 9.65
C VAL A 231 -31.17 -12.40 8.55
N LEU A 232 -32.11 -12.93 7.78
CA LEU A 232 -32.89 -12.13 6.83
C LEU A 232 -34.37 -12.35 7.11
N GLY A 233 -34.97 -11.41 7.85
CA GLY A 233 -36.41 -11.34 8.14
C GLY A 233 -37.26 -11.24 6.87
N VAL A 234 -37.41 -12.35 6.17
CA VAL A 234 -38.26 -12.51 4.99
C VAL A 234 -39.43 -13.40 5.41
N THR A 235 -40.60 -12.80 5.49
CA THR A 235 -41.87 -13.50 5.74
C THR A 235 -42.12 -14.52 4.63
N HIS A 236 -42.17 -15.81 5.00
CA HIS A 236 -42.59 -16.89 4.12
C HIS A 236 -44.03 -16.68 3.61
N LEU A 237 -44.19 -16.55 2.29
CA LEU A 237 -45.48 -16.84 1.63
C LEU A 237 -45.62 -18.36 1.52
N LYS A 238 -46.65 -18.91 2.17
CA LYS A 238 -47.12 -20.28 1.94
C LYS A 238 -47.81 -20.35 0.57
N SER A 239 -47.32 -21.24 -0.29
CA SER A 239 -48.15 -21.82 -1.35
C SER A 239 -48.88 -23.02 -0.76
N GLU A 240 -50.21 -23.00 -0.84
CA GLU A 240 -51.04 -24.20 -0.82
C GLU A 240 -51.55 -24.48 -2.23
N LEU A 241 -51.83 -25.78 -2.46
CA LEU A 241 -52.09 -26.48 -3.71
C LEU A 241 -53.14 -25.86 -4.64
#